data_AF-A0A2I0KG35-F1
#
_entry.id   AF-A0A2I0KG35-F1
#
_cell.length_a   1.000
_cell.length_b   1.000
_cell.length_c   1.000
_cell.angle_alpha   90.00
_cell.angle_beta   90.00
_cell.angle_gamma   90.00
#
_symmetry.space_group_name_H-M   'P 1'
#
loop_
_entity.id
_entity.type
_entity.pdbx_description
1 polymer ?
#
loop_
_entity_poly.entity_id
_entity_poly.type
_entity_poly.pdbx_seq_one_letter_code
_entity_poly.pdbx_strand_id
1 'polypeptide(L)'
;MTEAMIRKKPGMASVKDMPLLQDGPPPGGFAPVRFARRIPNTGPSAMAIFLAAFGAFSWGMYQVGQGNKIRRFVRSFVARTHRPAPPRAPLSLSNVALAHRSIDRN
;
A
#
# COMPACT_ATOMS: atom_id res chain seq x y z
N MET A 1 30.04 13.24 -72.50
CA MET A 1 31.43 12.73 -72.48
C MET A 1 32.39 13.60 -71.64
N THR A 2 31.93 14.61 -70.89
CA THR A 2 32.80 15.53 -70.11
C THR A 2 33.04 15.11 -68.66
N GLU A 3 32.19 14.25 -68.09
CA GLU A 3 32.32 13.80 -66.69
C GLU A 3 33.68 13.15 -66.38
N ALA A 4 34.26 12.42 -67.34
CA ALA A 4 35.56 11.77 -67.17
C ALA A 4 36.73 12.77 -67.00
N MET A 5 36.57 14.02 -67.48
CA MET A 5 37.55 15.08 -67.28
C MET A 5 37.38 15.78 -65.93
N ILE A 6 36.14 15.84 -65.41
CA ILE A 6 35.79 16.54 -64.17
C ILE A 6 36.12 15.67 -62.95
N ARG A 7 35.74 14.38 -62.96
CA ARG A 7 35.97 13.43 -61.85
C ARG A 7 37.28 12.66 -62.02
N LYS A 8 38.33 13.29 -62.53
CA LYS A 8 39.57 12.60 -62.91
C LYS A 8 40.39 12.20 -61.68
N LYS A 9 40.80 10.92 -61.60
CA LYS A 9 41.81 10.43 -60.66
C LYS A 9 43.13 10.17 -61.41
N PRO A 10 44.32 10.50 -60.86
CA PRO A 10 45.60 10.13 -61.46
C PRO A 10 45.70 8.60 -61.65
N GLY A 11 46.09 8.15 -62.85
CA GLY A 11 46.25 6.72 -63.16
C GLY A 11 44.97 5.96 -63.58
N MET A 12 43.88 6.65 -63.87
CA MET A 12 42.63 6.03 -64.35
C MET A 12 42.81 5.45 -65.77
N ALA A 13 42.67 4.13 -65.93
CA ALA A 13 42.79 3.43 -67.21
C ALA A 13 41.43 3.25 -67.92
N SER A 14 40.33 3.28 -67.16
CA SER A 14 38.98 3.09 -67.68
C SER A 14 37.98 4.04 -67.01
N VAL A 15 36.90 4.37 -67.72
CA VAL A 15 35.79 5.20 -67.21
C VAL A 15 35.12 4.56 -65.98
N LYS A 16 35.23 3.24 -65.80
CA LYS A 16 34.68 2.52 -64.63
C LYS A 16 35.41 2.83 -63.32
N ASP A 17 36.67 3.24 -63.39
CA ASP A 17 37.50 3.53 -62.21
C ASP A 17 37.36 4.99 -61.75
N MET A 18 36.38 5.69 -62.30
CA MET A 18 36.09 7.08 -61.98
C MET A 18 35.64 7.18 -60.51
N PRO A 19 36.23 8.07 -59.69
CA PRO A 19 35.85 8.27 -58.30
C PRO A 19 34.39 8.69 -58.19
N LEU A 20 33.65 7.90 -57.39
CA LEU A 20 32.27 8.15 -57.03
C LEU A 20 32.18 8.19 -55.51
N LEU A 21 32.19 9.39 -54.95
CA LEU A 21 31.90 9.62 -53.54
C LEU A 21 30.41 9.93 -53.43
N GLN A 22 29.61 8.93 -53.10
CA GLN A 22 28.19 9.09 -52.82
C GLN A 22 27.99 9.16 -51.30
N ASP A 23 27.08 10.02 -50.87
CA ASP A 23 26.62 10.02 -49.49
C ASP A 23 25.90 8.69 -49.24
N GLY A 24 26.56 7.84 -48.46
CA GLY A 24 26.09 6.52 -48.10
C GLY A 24 26.14 6.32 -46.60
N PRO A 25 25.41 5.34 -46.06
CA PRO A 25 25.61 4.94 -44.68
C PRO A 25 27.07 4.53 -44.47
N PRO A 26 27.63 4.74 -43.26
CA PRO A 26 28.98 4.27 -42.95
C PRO A 26 29.09 2.76 -43.18
N PRO A 27 30.28 2.25 -43.50
CA PRO A 27 30.50 0.81 -43.61
C PRO A 27 30.15 0.15 -42.26
N GLY A 28 29.07 -0.63 -42.23
CA GLY A 28 28.49 -1.20 -41.00
C GLY A 28 27.08 -0.70 -40.65
N GLY A 29 26.57 0.32 -41.35
CA GLY A 29 25.22 0.84 -41.15
C GLY A 29 25.05 1.70 -39.89
N PHE A 30 23.82 2.13 -39.63
CA PHE A 30 23.47 2.89 -38.43
C PHE A 30 23.09 1.96 -37.26
N ALA A 31 23.25 2.46 -36.04
CA ALA A 31 22.80 1.76 -34.85
C ALA A 31 21.29 1.43 -34.94
N PRO A 32 20.86 0.27 -34.41
CA PRO A 32 19.46 -0.14 -34.48
C PRO A 32 18.57 0.82 -33.69
N VAL A 33 17.69 1.52 -34.41
CA VAL A 33 16.71 2.42 -33.80
C VAL A 33 15.56 1.59 -33.23
N ARG A 34 15.30 1.75 -31.93
CA ARG A 34 14.20 1.07 -31.25
C ARG A 34 12.90 1.86 -31.49
N PHE A 35 12.03 1.33 -32.35
CA PHE A 35 10.74 1.95 -32.69
C PHE A 35 9.57 1.45 -31.83
N ALA A 36 9.69 0.27 -31.23
CA ALA A 36 8.61 -0.38 -30.50
C ALA A 36 8.40 0.23 -29.10
N ARG A 37 7.13 0.41 -28.72
CA ARG A 37 6.74 0.79 -27.36
C ARG A 37 7.08 -0.34 -26.40
N ARG A 38 7.82 -0.02 -25.32
CA ARG A 38 8.10 -0.96 -24.23
C ARG A 38 7.59 -0.41 -22.92
N ILE A 39 6.48 -0.96 -22.45
CA ILE A 39 5.95 -0.67 -21.11
C ILE A 39 6.33 -1.86 -20.22
N PRO A 40 7.18 -1.66 -19.20
CA PRO A 40 7.50 -2.73 -18.27
C PRO A 40 6.30 -2.99 -17.33
N ASN A 41 5.83 -4.23 -17.29
CA ASN A 41 4.83 -4.69 -16.31
C ASN A 41 5.53 -5.27 -15.08
N THR A 42 6.39 -4.48 -14.44
CA THR A 42 7.20 -4.87 -13.28
C THR A 42 6.48 -4.72 -11.94
N GLY A 43 5.16 -4.62 -11.96
CA GLY A 43 4.34 -4.53 -10.74
C GLY A 43 4.21 -5.88 -10.02
N PRO A 44 3.84 -5.87 -8.73
CA PRO A 44 3.52 -7.09 -7.99
C PRO A 44 2.35 -7.82 -8.66
N SER A 45 2.41 -9.15 -8.66
CA SER A 45 1.37 -9.99 -9.27
C SER A 45 0.02 -9.80 -8.55
N ALA A 46 -1.07 -10.12 -9.24
CA ALA A 46 -2.42 -10.03 -8.67
C ALA A 46 -2.55 -10.80 -7.34
N MET A 47 -1.94 -11.98 -7.26
CA MET A 47 -1.95 -12.78 -6.03
C MET A 47 -1.11 -12.15 -4.92
N ALA A 48 0.02 -11.52 -5.24
CA ALA A 48 0.81 -10.82 -4.24
C ALA A 48 0.02 -9.66 -3.60
N ILE A 49 -0.67 -8.87 -4.43
CA ILE A 49 -1.54 -7.77 -3.94
C ILE A 49 -2.68 -8.33 -3.10
N PHE A 50 -3.35 -9.38 -3.57
CA PHE A 50 -4.47 -9.99 -2.87
C PHE A 50 -4.05 -10.55 -1.50
N LEU A 51 -2.98 -11.33 -1.45
CA LEU A 51 -2.50 -11.93 -0.21
C LEU A 51 -1.99 -10.88 0.78
N ALA A 52 -1.36 -9.81 0.30
CA ALA A 52 -0.95 -8.70 1.14
C ALA A 52 -2.16 -8.01 1.79
N ALA A 53 -3.18 -7.68 0.98
CA ALA A 53 -4.39 -7.05 1.48
C ALA A 53 -5.16 -7.97 2.45
N PHE A 54 -5.33 -9.25 2.10
CA PHE A 54 -6.00 -10.23 2.92
C PHE A 54 -5.25 -10.49 4.24
N GLY A 55 -3.92 -10.61 4.18
CA GLY A 55 -3.07 -10.78 5.35
C GLY A 55 -3.14 -9.57 6.28
N ALA A 56 -3.04 -8.36 5.73
CA ALA A 56 -3.15 -7.14 6.52
C ALA A 56 -4.54 -7.00 7.16
N PHE A 57 -5.60 -7.33 6.43
CA PHE A 57 -6.97 -7.27 6.93
C PHE A 57 -7.23 -8.29 8.04
N SER A 58 -6.91 -9.57 7.79
CA SER A 58 -7.11 -10.64 8.77
C SER A 58 -6.32 -10.39 10.06
N TRP A 59 -5.06 -9.96 9.94
CA TRP A 59 -4.24 -9.59 11.09
C TRP A 59 -4.76 -8.34 11.81
N GLY A 60 -5.16 -7.30 11.07
CA GLY A 60 -5.75 -6.09 11.64
C GLY A 60 -7.01 -6.39 12.45
N MET A 61 -7.89 -7.24 11.91
CA MET A 61 -9.12 -7.66 12.61
C MET A 61 -8.83 -8.50 13.86
N TYR A 62 -7.80 -9.35 13.82
CA TYR A 62 -7.34 -10.07 15.01
C TYR A 62 -6.93 -9.10 16.12
N GLN A 63 -6.11 -8.09 15.79
CA GLN A 63 -5.65 -7.09 16.76
C GLN A 63 -6.80 -6.24 17.31
N VAL A 64 -7.74 -5.83 16.45
CA VAL A 64 -8.97 -5.13 16.87
C VAL A 64 -9.78 -5.99 17.86
N GLY A 65 -9.88 -7.30 17.60
CA GLY A 65 -10.53 -8.24 18.51
C GLY A 65 -9.89 -8.28 19.90
N GLN A 66 -8.56 -8.34 19.98
CA GLN A 66 -7.84 -8.33 21.26
C GLN A 66 -7.99 -6.98 21.98
N GLY A 67 -7.87 -5.86 21.26
CA GLY A 67 -8.11 -4.52 21.82
C GLY A 67 -9.53 -4.35 22.38
N ASN A 68 -10.53 -4.87 21.67
CA ASN A 68 -11.92 -4.84 22.12
C ASN A 68 -12.16 -5.66 23.39
N LYS A 69 -11.48 -6.80 23.58
CA LYS A 69 -11.55 -7.56 24.85
C LYS A 69 -11.02 -6.74 26.02
N ILE A 70 -9.86 -6.10 25.86
CA ILE A 70 -9.26 -5.24 26.88
C ILE A 70 -10.20 -4.05 27.18
N ARG A 71 -10.72 -3.39 26.16
CA ARG A 71 -11.66 -2.27 26.32
C ARG A 71 -12.92 -2.68 27.08
N ARG A 72 -13.47 -3.87 26.80
CA ARG A 72 -14.63 -4.41 27.53
C ARG A 72 -14.30 -4.68 28.99
N PHE A 73 -13.13 -5.28 29.27
CA PHE A 73 -12.68 -5.50 30.64
C PHE A 73 -12.59 -4.18 31.42
N VAL A 74 -11.88 -3.19 30.87
CA VAL A 74 -11.74 -1.86 31.49
C VAL A 74 -13.10 -1.21 31.70
N ARG A 75 -13.97 -1.20 30.69
CA ARG A 75 -15.31 -0.63 30.81
C ARG A 75 -16.15 -1.33 31.88
N SER A 76 -16.07 -2.66 31.98
CA SER A 76 -16.78 -3.42 32.99
C SER A 76 -16.25 -3.17 34.40
N PHE A 77 -14.94 -2.98 34.54
CA PHE A 77 -14.29 -2.62 35.79
C PHE A 77 -14.76 -1.23 36.26
N VAL A 78 -14.67 -0.23 35.38
CA VAL A 78 -15.15 1.14 35.65
C VAL A 78 -16.64 1.14 36.03
N ALA A 79 -17.49 0.43 35.28
CA ALA A 79 -18.93 0.35 35.58
C ALA A 79 -19.23 -0.34 36.92
N ARG A 80 -18.38 -1.27 37.36
CA ARG A 80 -18.51 -1.94 38.67
C ARG A 80 -18.11 -1.01 39.81
N THR A 81 -17.00 -0.28 39.65
CA THR A 81 -16.49 0.65 40.67
C THR A 81 -17.40 1.88 40.83
N HIS A 82 -17.93 2.42 39.73
CA HIS A 82 -18.79 3.60 39.75
C HIS A 82 -20.28 3.26 39.74
N ARG A 83 -20.67 2.04 40.12
CA ARG A 83 -22.09 1.67 40.21
C ARG A 83 -22.70 2.39 41.41
N PRO A 84 -23.75 3.22 41.25
CA PRO A 84 -24.43 3.79 42.40
C PRO A 84 -25.01 2.63 43.22
N ALA A 85 -24.85 2.70 44.55
CA ALA A 85 -25.44 1.73 45.45
C ALA A 85 -26.95 1.62 45.14
N PRO A 86 -27.53 0.41 45.19
CA PRO A 86 -28.98 0.29 45.03
C PRO A 86 -29.66 1.23 46.05
N PRO A 87 -30.80 1.84 45.70
CA PRO A 87 -31.54 2.65 46.65
C PRO A 87 -31.71 1.83 47.92
N ARG A 88 -31.23 2.35 49.05
CA ARG A 88 -31.41 1.69 50.36
C ARG A 88 -32.90 1.43 50.47
N ALA A 89 -33.29 0.16 50.58
CA ALA A 89 -34.69 -0.19 50.77
C ALA A 89 -35.23 0.66 51.93
N PRO A 90 -36.42 1.28 51.79
CA PRO A 90 -37.00 2.04 52.89
C PRO A 90 -37.05 1.10 54.09
N LEU A 91 -36.38 1.47 55.17
CA LEU A 91 -36.46 0.72 56.42
C LEU A 91 -37.94 0.58 56.74
N SER A 92 -38.44 -0.66 56.72
CA SER A 92 -39.83 -0.93 57.10
C SER A 92 -40.08 -0.25 58.45
N LEU A 93 -41.15 0.53 58.54
CA LEU A 93 -41.53 1.26 59.76
C LEU A 93 -41.58 0.36 61.00
N SER A 94 -41.79 -0.95 60.80
CA SER A 94 -41.70 -1.97 61.85
C SER A 94 -40.33 -2.03 62.55
N ASN A 95 -39.23 -1.84 61.81
CA ASN A 95 -37.87 -1.95 62.34
C ASN A 95 -37.43 -0.67 63.05
N VAL A 96 -37.90 0.49 62.59
CA VAL A 96 -37.69 1.78 63.26
C VAL A 96 -38.49 1.81 64.58
N ALA A 97 -39.73 1.33 64.57
CA ALA A 97 -40.54 1.20 65.78
C ALA A 97 -39.96 0.20 66.80
N LEU A 98 -39.33 -0.88 66.34
CA LEU A 98 -38.64 -1.84 67.21
C LEU A 98 -37.37 -1.25 67.85
N ALA A 99 -36.59 -0.47 67.09
CA ALA A 99 -35.39 0.21 67.60
C ALA A 99 -35.73 1.31 68.61
N HIS A 100 -36.83 2.05 68.40
CA HIS A 100 -37.28 3.05 69.37
C HIS A 100 -37.79 2.40 70.67
N ARG A 101 -38.52 1.27 70.56
CA ARG A 101 -39.06 0.53 71.72
C ARG A 101 -37.99 -0.23 72.53
N SER A 102 -36.78 -0.42 72.01
CA SER A 102 -35.67 -1.00 72.78
C SER A 102 -34.88 0.04 73.59
N ILE A 103 -34.99 1.32 73.25
CA ILE A 103 -34.34 2.42 73.98
C ILE A 103 -35.14 2.80 75.23
N ASP A 104 -36.47 2.70 75.19
CA ASP A 104 -37.37 3.01 76.31
C ASP A 104 -37.44 1.91 77.40
N ARG A 105 -36.60 0.86 77.32
CA ARG A 105 -36.66 -0.31 78.20
C ARG A 105 -35.50 -0.42 79.21
N ASN A 106 -34.85 0.70 79.54
CA ASN A 106 -33.82 0.80 80.58
C ASN A 106 -34.16 1.90 81.58
#